data_AF-A0A7S2HTM5-F1
#
_entry.id   AF-A0A7S2HTM5-F1
#
_cell.length_a   1.000
_cell.length_b   1.000
_cell.length_c   1.000
_cell.angle_alpha   90.00
_cell.angle_beta   90.00
_cell.angle_gamma   90.00
#
_symmetry.space_group_name_H-M   'P 1'
#
loop_
_entity.id
_entity.type
_entity.pdbx_description
1 polymer ?
#
loop_
_entity_poly.entity_id
_entity_poly.type
_entity_poly.pdbx_seq_one_letter_code
_entity_poly.pdbx_strand_id
1 'polypeptide(L)'
;NRGMQKLVDQLLPEFVQQWQTGFVMSGARKRWTREQIQQRMDDKALTSSSNSPYPQVDDLMPSFGDVMLWAVMANELEIAKTVWRKVTDPMRFAIWAAHIANAKSLEPGLLAHKAEEWKETSKEYESWAVNMIELTTDSEVAMHLLTFVGNFDQSIIDDVVVNDPMAAKLLEFVKSAHCQDLASRVWHGDYPNSAARIKEYPYVSLS
;
A
#
# COMPACT_ATOMS: atom_id res chain seq x y z
N ASN A 1 16.06 23.73 16.95
CA ASN A 1 15.06 23.07 16.08
C ASN A 1 13.60 23.38 16.42
N ARG A 2 13.25 24.61 16.82
CA ARG A 2 11.85 24.98 17.14
C ARG A 2 10.96 25.28 15.92
N GLY A 3 11.55 25.40 14.73
CA GLY A 3 10.83 25.69 13.48
C GLY A 3 10.11 24.48 12.88
N MET A 4 10.71 23.28 12.96
CA MET A 4 10.10 22.05 12.45
C MET A 4 8.93 21.56 13.32
N GLN A 5 9.00 21.71 14.65
CA GLN A 5 7.88 21.37 15.54
C GLN A 5 6.65 22.25 15.29
N LYS A 6 6.84 23.55 15.01
CA LYS A 6 5.72 24.43 14.63
C LYS A 6 5.06 24.06 13.30
N LEU A 7 5.82 23.54 12.33
CA LEU A 7 5.29 23.07 11.04
C LEU A 7 4.56 21.72 11.18
N VAL A 8 5.07 20.83 12.03
CA VAL A 8 4.42 19.55 12.36
C VAL A 8 3.11 19.81 13.11
N ASP A 9 3.10 20.70 14.11
CA ASP A 9 1.90 21.06 14.88
C ASP A 9 0.86 21.84 14.08
N GLN A 10 1.26 22.54 13.00
CA GLN A 10 0.33 23.24 12.09
C GLN A 10 -0.27 22.34 11.02
N LEU A 11 0.45 21.33 10.54
CA LEU A 11 0.00 20.46 9.45
C LEU A 11 -0.76 19.22 9.93
N LEU A 12 -0.60 18.81 11.19
CA LEU A 12 -1.32 17.67 11.78
C LEU A 12 -2.86 17.87 11.81
N PRO A 13 -3.39 19.03 12.21
CA PRO A 13 -4.85 19.25 12.23
C PRO A 13 -5.46 19.32 10.82
N GLU A 14 -4.75 19.91 9.86
CA GLU A 14 -5.19 19.96 8.45
C GLU A 14 -5.12 18.58 7.79
N PHE A 15 -4.13 17.74 8.16
CA PHE A 15 -3.99 16.37 7.69
C PHE A 15 -5.10 15.45 8.23
N VAL A 16 -5.44 15.55 9.52
CA VAL A 16 -6.59 14.81 10.09
C VAL A 16 -7.91 15.28 9.50
N GLN A 17 -8.07 16.59 9.25
CA GLN A 17 -9.24 17.10 8.54
C GLN A 17 -9.29 16.63 7.10
N GLN A 18 -8.19 16.62 6.34
CA GLN A 18 -8.19 16.20 4.94
C GLN A 18 -8.46 14.69 4.79
N TRP A 19 -8.02 13.87 5.75
CA TRP A 19 -8.37 12.45 5.86
C TRP A 19 -9.85 12.24 6.23
N GLN A 20 -10.42 13.06 7.13
CA GLN A 20 -11.84 13.00 7.49
C GLN A 20 -12.76 13.57 6.40
N THR A 21 -12.36 14.65 5.70
CA THR A 21 -13.14 15.30 4.64
C THR A 21 -13.03 14.60 3.29
N GLY A 22 -11.93 13.86 3.04
CA GLY A 22 -11.84 12.93 1.91
C GLY A 22 -12.84 11.78 2.00
N PHE A 23 -13.44 11.58 3.18
CA PHE A 23 -14.44 10.54 3.45
C PHE A 23 -15.87 11.08 3.69
N VAL A 24 -16.12 12.38 3.49
CA VAL A 24 -17.50 12.91 3.44
C VAL A 24 -17.98 12.95 1.99
N MET A 25 -18.25 11.77 1.44
CA MET A 25 -19.28 11.63 0.42
C MET A 25 -20.52 11.04 1.10
N SER A 26 -21.25 11.90 1.79
CA SER A 26 -22.70 11.76 1.88
C SER A 26 -23.23 11.76 0.44
N GLY A 27 -23.59 10.58 -0.04
CA GLY A 27 -24.15 10.42 -1.37
C GLY A 27 -24.84 9.07 -1.43
N ALA A 28 -26.14 9.07 -1.15
CA ALA A 28 -27.03 7.94 -1.37
C ALA A 28 -26.61 7.15 -2.62
N ARG A 29 -26.39 5.84 -2.49
CA ARG A 29 -26.20 4.93 -3.63
C ARG A 29 -27.45 5.00 -4.51
N LYS A 30 -27.49 5.96 -5.44
CA LYS A 30 -28.46 5.96 -6.54
C LYS A 30 -28.17 4.70 -7.33
N ARG A 31 -29.13 3.77 -7.29
CA ARG A 31 -29.12 2.57 -8.11
C ARG A 31 -29.33 3.04 -9.55
N TRP A 32 -28.29 2.96 -10.36
CA TRP A 32 -28.31 3.39 -11.76
C TRP A 32 -29.27 2.47 -12.52
N THR A 33 -30.17 3.04 -13.31
CA THR A 33 -31.00 2.24 -14.23
C THR A 33 -30.15 1.77 -15.41
N ARG A 34 -30.54 0.66 -16.03
CA ARG A 34 -29.86 0.11 -17.22
C ARG A 34 -29.67 1.16 -18.32
N GLU A 35 -30.64 2.05 -18.48
CA GLU A 35 -30.61 3.13 -19.47
C GLU A 35 -29.48 4.14 -19.19
N GLN A 36 -29.23 4.48 -17.92
CA GLN A 36 -28.14 5.40 -17.53
C GLN A 36 -26.76 4.76 -17.66
N ILE A 37 -26.67 3.45 -17.49
CA ILE A 37 -25.44 2.69 -17.76
C ILE A 37 -25.17 2.66 -19.26
N GLN A 38 -26.21 2.42 -20.07
CA GLN A 38 -26.09 2.41 -21.53
C GLN A 38 -25.72 3.78 -22.09
N GLN A 39 -26.36 4.85 -21.63
CA GLN A 39 -26.02 6.22 -22.04
C GLN A 39 -24.56 6.58 -21.73
N ARG A 40 -24.04 6.14 -20.58
CA ARG A 40 -22.65 6.37 -20.20
C ARG A 40 -21.67 5.51 -21.01
N MET A 41 -22.10 4.33 -21.47
CA MET A 41 -21.35 3.50 -22.40
C MET A 41 -21.32 4.12 -23.80
N ASP A 42 -22.44 4.68 -24.25
CA ASP A 42 -22.58 5.32 -25.56
C ASP A 42 -21.81 6.66 -25.60
N ASP A 43 -21.83 7.44 -24.52
CA ASP A 43 -21.02 8.67 -24.38
C ASP A 43 -19.51 8.36 -24.35
N LYS A 44 -19.10 7.28 -23.67
CA LYS A 44 -17.70 6.80 -23.71
C LYS A 44 -17.31 6.36 -25.12
N ALA A 45 -18.20 5.66 -25.83
CA ALA A 45 -17.99 5.21 -27.19
C ALA A 45 -17.87 6.38 -28.19
N LEU A 46 -18.58 7.49 -27.95
CA LEU A 46 -18.49 8.71 -28.75
C LEU A 46 -17.19 9.50 -28.50
N THR A 47 -16.65 9.46 -27.28
CA THR A 47 -15.32 10.03 -26.99
C THR A 47 -14.14 9.15 -27.44
N SER A 48 -14.36 7.86 -27.70
CA SER A 48 -13.32 6.91 -28.11
C SER A 48 -13.26 6.67 -29.63
N SER A 49 -13.66 7.64 -30.44
CA SER A 49 -13.56 7.59 -31.91
C SER A 49 -12.12 7.78 -32.45
N SER A 50 -11.11 7.38 -31.71
CA SER A 50 -9.76 7.21 -32.25
C SER A 50 -9.28 5.79 -31.93
N ASN A 51 -9.50 4.87 -32.87
CA ASN A 51 -8.81 3.57 -32.93
C ASN A 51 -7.32 3.81 -33.20
N SER A 52 -6.62 4.40 -32.23
CA SER A 52 -5.17 4.45 -32.18
C SER A 52 -4.70 3.20 -31.45
N PRO A 53 -3.85 2.35 -32.04
CA PRO A 53 -3.22 1.23 -31.34
C PRO A 53 -2.20 1.68 -30.29
N TYR A 54 -1.99 3.00 -30.13
CA TYR A 54 -1.09 3.56 -29.13
C TYR A 54 -1.86 3.94 -27.86
N PRO A 55 -1.32 3.62 -26.67
CA PRO A 55 -1.88 4.08 -25.40
C PRO A 55 -2.03 5.61 -25.45
N GLN A 56 -3.13 6.11 -24.93
CA GLN A 56 -3.41 7.54 -24.89
C GLN A 56 -2.28 8.22 -24.07
N VAL A 57 -1.81 9.38 -24.50
CA VAL A 57 -0.64 10.06 -23.91
C VAL A 57 -0.81 10.33 -22.41
N ASP A 58 -2.06 10.41 -21.94
CA ASP A 58 -2.41 10.55 -20.52
C ASP A 58 -2.09 9.30 -19.66
N ASP A 59 -1.91 8.11 -20.26
CA ASP A 59 -1.53 6.87 -19.55
C ASP A 59 -0.01 6.78 -19.25
N LEU A 60 0.80 7.75 -19.70
CA LEU A 60 2.26 7.75 -19.54
C LEU A 60 2.77 8.78 -18.52
N MET A 61 1.88 9.50 -17.84
CA MET A 61 2.31 10.43 -16.78
C MET A 61 2.81 9.62 -15.57
N PRO A 62 4.09 9.76 -15.18
CA PRO A 62 4.62 9.06 -14.02
C PRO A 62 3.87 9.48 -12.77
N SER A 63 3.39 8.49 -12.03
CA SER A 63 2.79 8.68 -10.72
C SER A 63 3.85 9.10 -9.68
N PHE A 64 3.40 9.58 -8.52
CA PHE A 64 4.32 9.79 -7.40
C PHE A 64 4.99 8.50 -6.93
N GLY A 65 4.34 7.34 -7.13
CA GLY A 65 4.95 6.03 -6.88
C GLY A 65 6.16 5.79 -7.77
N ASP A 66 6.06 6.09 -9.06
CA ASP A 66 7.16 5.94 -10.02
C ASP A 66 8.35 6.83 -9.65
N VAL A 67 8.07 8.08 -9.28
CA VAL A 67 9.11 9.03 -8.83
C VAL A 67 9.75 8.58 -7.52
N MET A 68 8.96 8.03 -6.59
CA MET A 68 9.50 7.49 -5.34
C MET A 68 10.42 6.30 -5.60
N LEU A 69 10.01 5.33 -6.42
CA LEU A 69 10.84 4.17 -6.74
C LEU A 69 12.10 4.57 -7.51
N TRP A 70 12.00 5.56 -8.40
CA TRP A 70 13.18 6.15 -9.03
C TRP A 70 14.16 6.74 -8.00
N ALA A 71 13.67 7.51 -7.04
CA ALA A 71 14.50 8.07 -5.97
C ALA A 71 15.15 6.98 -5.10
N VAL A 72 14.41 5.90 -4.80
CA VAL A 72 14.95 4.73 -4.09
C VAL A 72 16.08 4.08 -4.88
N MET A 73 15.89 3.83 -6.18
CA MET A 73 16.92 3.24 -7.04
C MET A 73 18.15 4.13 -7.22
N ALA A 74 17.96 5.46 -7.15
CA ALA A 74 19.04 6.45 -7.19
C ALA A 74 19.77 6.63 -5.84
N ASN A 75 19.33 5.95 -4.76
CA ASN A 75 19.80 6.14 -3.39
C ASN A 75 19.56 7.57 -2.84
N GLU A 76 18.51 8.24 -3.29
CA GLU A 76 18.15 9.61 -2.90
C GLU A 76 17.07 9.61 -1.80
N LEU A 77 17.47 9.26 -0.57
CA LEU A 77 16.56 9.05 0.57
C LEU A 77 15.67 10.26 0.87
N GLU A 78 16.21 11.48 0.84
CA GLU A 78 15.45 12.69 1.17
C GLU A 78 14.38 13.02 0.12
N ILE A 79 14.67 12.73 -1.16
CA ILE A 79 13.69 12.86 -2.24
C ILE A 79 12.61 11.78 -2.06
N ALA A 80 13.02 10.53 -1.84
CA ALA A 80 12.09 9.43 -1.59
C ALA A 80 11.15 9.76 -0.43
N LYS A 81 11.66 10.29 0.69
CA LYS A 81 10.89 10.72 1.86
C LYS A 81 9.89 11.82 1.56
N THR A 82 10.27 12.78 0.73
CA THR A 82 9.42 13.91 0.35
C THR A 82 8.29 13.45 -0.57
N VAL A 83 8.58 12.57 -1.52
CA VAL A 83 7.62 12.06 -2.50
C VAL A 83 6.70 11.01 -1.89
N TRP A 84 7.21 10.18 -0.98
CA TRP A 84 6.47 9.11 -0.29
C TRP A 84 5.14 9.58 0.31
N ARG A 85 5.12 10.79 0.89
CA ARG A 85 3.92 11.40 1.48
C ARG A 85 2.79 11.69 0.48
N LYS A 86 3.08 11.65 -0.82
CA LYS A 86 2.14 11.93 -1.92
C LYS A 86 1.72 10.66 -2.66
N VAL A 87 2.27 9.51 -2.30
CA VAL A 87 1.95 8.22 -2.92
C VAL A 87 0.58 7.75 -2.43
N THR A 88 -0.16 7.06 -3.29
CA THR A 88 -1.51 6.53 -2.96
C THR A 88 -1.47 5.49 -1.85
N ASP A 89 -0.44 4.62 -1.87
CA ASP A 89 -0.30 3.49 -0.96
C ASP A 89 1.06 3.52 -0.24
N PRO A 90 1.29 4.53 0.63
CA PRO A 90 2.62 4.80 1.20
C PRO A 90 3.22 3.62 1.96
N MET A 91 2.41 2.83 2.69
CA MET A 91 2.90 1.66 3.42
C MET A 91 3.49 0.60 2.46
N ARG A 92 2.79 0.32 1.35
CA ARG A 92 3.24 -0.66 0.35
C ARG A 92 4.53 -0.20 -0.34
N PHE A 93 4.59 1.06 -0.75
CA PHE A 93 5.80 1.58 -1.38
C PHE A 93 7.01 1.64 -0.43
N ALA A 94 6.78 1.83 0.87
CA ALA A 94 7.85 1.71 1.87
C ALA A 94 8.38 0.26 1.98
N ILE A 95 7.48 -0.73 1.95
CA ILE A 95 7.84 -2.16 1.92
C ILE A 95 8.66 -2.49 0.67
N TRP A 96 8.19 -2.08 -0.52
CA TRP A 96 8.93 -2.27 -1.77
C TRP A 96 10.29 -1.56 -1.75
N ALA A 97 10.35 -0.33 -1.22
CA ALA A 97 11.61 0.39 -1.09
C ALA A 97 12.61 -0.34 -0.19
N ALA A 98 12.14 -0.94 0.92
CA ALA A 98 12.97 -1.78 1.77
C ALA A 98 13.50 -3.01 1.01
N HIS A 99 12.65 -3.73 0.26
CA HIS A 99 13.11 -4.86 -0.54
C HIS A 99 14.15 -4.45 -1.60
N ILE A 100 13.92 -3.35 -2.33
CA ILE A 100 14.85 -2.84 -3.34
C ILE A 100 16.19 -2.47 -2.69
N ALA A 101 16.18 -1.74 -1.58
CA ALA A 101 17.39 -1.34 -0.88
C ALA A 101 18.18 -2.54 -0.34
N ASN A 102 17.50 -3.55 0.23
CA ASN A 102 18.16 -4.78 0.64
C ASN A 102 18.74 -5.55 -0.56
N ALA A 103 18.00 -5.67 -1.66
CA ALA A 103 18.50 -6.32 -2.87
C ALA A 103 19.76 -5.62 -3.42
N LYS A 104 19.78 -4.28 -3.42
CA LYS A 104 20.97 -3.48 -3.76
C LYS A 104 22.14 -3.74 -2.82
N SER A 105 21.89 -3.91 -1.53
CA SER A 105 22.96 -4.22 -0.56
C SER A 105 23.64 -5.57 -0.80
N LEU A 106 22.97 -6.48 -1.51
CA LEU A 106 23.44 -7.84 -1.82
C LEU A 106 24.11 -7.94 -3.20
N GLU A 107 24.21 -6.84 -3.96
CA GLU A 107 24.80 -6.87 -5.30
C GLU A 107 26.27 -7.30 -5.27
N PRO A 108 26.66 -8.28 -6.12
CA PRO A 108 28.03 -8.76 -6.17
C PRO A 108 28.98 -7.66 -6.65
N GLY A 109 30.10 -7.49 -5.94
CA GLY A 109 31.10 -6.46 -6.27
C GLY A 109 30.81 -5.09 -5.66
N LEU A 110 29.74 -4.93 -4.88
CA LEU A 110 29.49 -3.72 -4.12
C LEU A 110 30.51 -3.57 -2.97
N LEU A 111 31.01 -2.35 -2.78
CA LEU A 111 31.93 -2.04 -1.68
C LEU A 111 31.22 -2.22 -0.32
N ALA A 112 31.92 -2.78 0.67
CA ALA A 112 31.34 -3.11 1.97
C ALA A 112 30.63 -1.93 2.65
N HIS A 113 31.20 -0.72 2.59
CA HIS A 113 30.57 0.48 3.17
C HIS A 113 29.26 0.87 2.46
N LYS A 114 29.20 0.72 1.13
CA LYS A 114 27.97 0.99 0.36
C LYS A 114 26.92 -0.07 0.63
N ALA A 115 27.33 -1.33 0.74
CA ALA A 115 26.42 -2.41 1.12
C ALA A 115 25.78 -2.14 2.48
N GLU A 116 26.55 -1.64 3.45
CA GLU A 116 25.99 -1.27 4.75
C GLU A 116 25.06 -0.06 4.68
N GLU A 117 25.41 0.98 3.90
CA GLU A 117 24.54 2.13 3.65
C GLU A 117 23.17 1.70 3.09
N TRP A 118 23.16 0.81 2.09
CA TRP A 118 21.91 0.27 1.54
C TRP A 118 21.11 -0.55 2.56
N LYS A 119 21.76 -1.28 3.46
CA LYS A 119 21.06 -1.98 4.56
C LYS A 119 20.45 -1.03 5.57
N GLU A 120 21.15 0.05 5.91
CA GLU A 120 20.62 1.09 6.79
C GLU A 120 19.40 1.77 6.14
N THR A 121 19.51 2.13 4.86
CA THR A 121 18.40 2.67 4.07
C THR A 121 17.22 1.71 3.98
N SER A 122 17.48 0.39 3.85
CA SER A 122 16.42 -0.62 3.89
C SER A 122 15.67 -0.63 5.22
N LYS A 123 16.37 -0.50 6.35
CA LYS A 123 15.74 -0.45 7.68
C LYS A 123 14.96 0.84 7.88
N GLU A 124 15.44 1.95 7.33
CA GLU A 124 14.73 3.23 7.37
C GLU A 124 13.39 3.12 6.63
N TYR A 125 13.37 2.53 5.43
CA TYR A 125 12.11 2.28 4.71
C TYR A 125 11.16 1.32 5.44
N GLU A 126 11.68 0.26 6.06
CA GLU A 126 10.87 -0.61 6.92
C GLU A 126 10.22 0.19 8.07
N SER A 127 10.99 1.08 8.72
CA SER A 127 10.48 1.93 9.80
C SER A 127 9.33 2.84 9.34
N TRP A 128 9.33 3.28 8.09
CA TRP A 128 8.23 4.07 7.53
C TRP A 128 6.95 3.25 7.41
N ALA A 129 7.05 1.99 6.98
CA ALA A 129 5.91 1.08 6.94
C ALA A 129 5.39 0.77 8.36
N VAL A 130 6.29 0.53 9.32
CA VAL A 130 5.95 0.32 10.74
C VAL A 130 5.18 1.52 11.29
N ASN A 131 5.70 2.73 11.09
CA ASN A 131 5.05 3.94 11.56
C ASN A 131 3.63 4.08 10.99
N MET A 132 3.42 3.73 9.71
CA MET A 132 2.09 3.79 9.10
C MET A 132 1.08 2.83 9.76
N ILE A 133 1.49 1.60 10.08
CA ILE A 133 0.58 0.62 10.69
C ILE A 133 0.35 0.93 12.17
N GLU A 134 1.35 1.44 12.88
CA GLU A 134 1.24 1.84 14.29
C GLU A 134 0.36 3.08 14.51
N LEU A 135 0.30 3.99 13.53
CA LEU A 135 -0.63 5.12 13.54
C LEU A 135 -2.10 4.71 13.38
N THR A 136 -2.36 3.46 12.96
CA THR A 136 -3.73 2.96 12.78
C THR A 136 -4.28 2.46 14.10
N THR A 137 -5.24 3.19 14.69
CA THR A 137 -5.85 2.83 15.99
C THR A 137 -6.94 1.77 15.87
N ASP A 138 -7.65 1.74 14.74
CA ASP A 138 -8.75 0.80 14.51
C ASP A 138 -8.21 -0.51 13.94
N SER A 139 -8.42 -1.59 14.68
CA SER A 139 -7.97 -2.93 14.32
C SER A 139 -8.60 -3.41 13.00
N GLU A 140 -9.88 -3.13 12.73
CA GLU A 140 -10.53 -3.57 11.49
C GLU A 140 -9.99 -2.81 10.27
N VAL A 141 -9.69 -1.52 10.43
CA VAL A 141 -9.04 -0.71 9.38
C VAL A 141 -7.62 -1.23 9.14
N ALA A 142 -6.87 -1.54 10.21
CA ALA A 142 -5.54 -2.13 10.09
C ALA A 142 -5.58 -3.49 9.37
N MET A 143 -6.55 -4.35 9.69
CA MET A 143 -6.76 -5.62 8.99
C MET A 143 -7.02 -5.38 7.52
N HIS A 144 -7.90 -4.44 7.19
CA HIS A 144 -8.17 -4.09 5.80
C HIS A 144 -6.92 -3.58 5.08
N LEU A 145 -6.12 -2.70 5.70
CA LEU A 145 -4.87 -2.21 5.11
C LEU A 145 -3.88 -3.35 4.81
N LEU A 146 -3.75 -4.31 5.73
CA LEU A 146 -2.82 -5.43 5.59
C LEU A 146 -3.23 -6.43 4.49
N THR A 147 -4.53 -6.63 4.29
CA THR A 147 -5.06 -7.70 3.43
C THR A 147 -5.71 -7.22 2.14
N PHE A 148 -5.98 -5.93 2.01
CA PHE A 148 -6.59 -5.35 0.81
C PHE A 148 -5.64 -5.38 -0.37
N VAL A 149 -6.15 -5.89 -1.50
CA VAL A 149 -5.39 -6.10 -2.73
C VAL A 149 -5.49 -4.87 -3.66
N GLY A 150 -6.54 -4.06 -3.56
CA GLY A 150 -6.64 -2.78 -4.25
C GLY A 150 -6.34 -2.81 -5.75
N ASN A 151 -5.50 -1.89 -6.21
CA ASN A 151 -5.00 -1.80 -7.58
C ASN A 151 -3.76 -2.68 -7.84
N PHE A 152 -3.37 -3.50 -6.85
CA PHE A 152 -2.19 -4.36 -6.92
C PHE A 152 -2.61 -5.81 -7.08
N ASP A 153 -1.67 -6.68 -7.43
CA ASP A 153 -1.96 -8.11 -7.63
C ASP A 153 -2.01 -8.90 -6.31
N GLN A 154 -1.47 -8.36 -5.22
CA GLN A 154 -1.33 -9.05 -3.93
C GLN A 154 -1.54 -8.13 -2.74
N SER A 155 -1.73 -8.68 -1.53
CA SER A 155 -1.89 -7.89 -0.31
C SER A 155 -0.55 -7.36 0.21
N ILE A 156 -0.59 -6.44 1.17
CA ILE A 156 0.63 -5.93 1.83
C ILE A 156 1.35 -7.06 2.57
N ILE A 157 0.61 -7.96 3.21
CA ILE A 157 1.22 -9.11 3.87
C ILE A 157 1.91 -10.02 2.86
N ASP A 158 1.31 -10.26 1.69
CA ASP A 158 1.95 -11.07 0.64
C ASP A 158 3.28 -10.44 0.17
N ASP A 159 3.35 -9.11 0.04
CA ASP A 159 4.60 -8.39 -0.24
C ASP A 159 5.66 -8.58 0.87
N VAL A 160 5.23 -8.66 2.13
CA VAL A 160 6.14 -8.78 3.28
C VAL A 160 6.72 -10.20 3.43
N VAL A 161 5.93 -11.24 3.15
CA VAL A 161 6.34 -12.66 3.28
C VAL A 161 6.88 -13.25 1.97
N VAL A 162 7.32 -12.40 1.03
CA VAL A 162 7.93 -12.84 -0.24
C VAL A 162 9.06 -13.82 0.01
N ASN A 163 8.98 -14.99 -0.62
CA ASN A 163 9.99 -16.05 -0.54
C ASN A 163 11.11 -15.82 -1.58
N ASP A 164 11.81 -14.69 -1.46
CA ASP A 164 12.95 -14.31 -2.30
C ASP A 164 14.18 -14.10 -1.40
N PRO A 165 15.33 -14.77 -1.67
CA PRO A 165 16.56 -14.57 -0.91
C PRO A 165 17.11 -13.14 -0.97
N MET A 166 16.73 -12.35 -1.98
CA MET A 166 17.13 -10.94 -2.11
C MET A 166 16.15 -9.98 -1.43
N ALA A 167 14.96 -10.43 -1.04
CA ALA A 167 14.00 -9.61 -0.33
C ALA A 167 14.47 -9.31 1.10
N ALA A 168 14.24 -8.07 1.54
CA ALA A 168 14.40 -7.69 2.93
C ALA A 168 13.55 -8.58 3.85
N LYS A 169 14.11 -9.02 4.97
CA LYS A 169 13.36 -9.65 6.06
C LYS A 169 12.79 -8.55 6.95
N LEU A 170 11.53 -8.18 6.72
CA LEU A 170 10.86 -7.07 7.41
C LEU A 170 10.34 -7.50 8.80
N LEU A 171 11.28 -7.84 9.68
CA LEU A 171 10.97 -8.41 10.99
C LEU A 171 10.28 -7.43 11.93
N GLU A 172 10.64 -6.15 11.91
CA GLU A 172 10.01 -5.14 12.77
C GLU A 172 8.57 -4.88 12.32
N PHE A 173 8.33 -4.85 11.00
CA PHE A 173 6.96 -4.77 10.47
C PHE A 173 6.11 -5.96 10.91
N VAL A 174 6.61 -7.19 10.75
CA VAL A 174 5.90 -8.42 11.12
C VAL A 174 5.62 -8.49 12.63
N LYS A 175 6.50 -7.93 13.47
CA LYS A 175 6.32 -7.89 14.93
C LYS A 175 5.22 -6.91 15.38
N SER A 176 4.75 -6.03 14.52
CA SER A 176 3.70 -5.07 14.87
C SER A 176 2.44 -5.78 15.41
N ALA A 177 1.77 -5.15 16.37
CA ALA A 177 0.62 -5.75 17.05
C ALA A 177 -0.49 -6.17 16.07
N HIS A 178 -0.73 -5.36 15.03
CA HIS A 178 -1.72 -5.65 14.00
C HIS A 178 -1.34 -6.86 13.14
N CYS A 179 -0.07 -7.01 12.76
CA CYS A 179 0.39 -8.21 12.04
C CYS A 179 0.23 -9.49 12.90
N GLN A 180 0.54 -9.39 14.19
CA GLN A 180 0.37 -10.50 15.12
C GLN A 180 -1.12 -10.85 15.36
N ASP A 181 -1.99 -9.84 15.43
CA ASP A 181 -3.45 -10.06 15.51
C ASP A 181 -3.99 -10.74 14.26
N LEU A 182 -3.58 -10.29 13.07
CA LEU A 182 -3.95 -10.95 11.80
C LEU A 182 -3.51 -12.42 11.80
N ALA A 183 -2.26 -12.70 12.17
CA ALA A 183 -1.75 -14.07 12.25
C ALA A 183 -2.59 -14.92 13.22
N SER A 184 -2.96 -14.36 14.38
CA SER A 184 -3.84 -15.02 15.34
C SER A 184 -5.22 -15.32 14.76
N ARG A 185 -5.88 -14.35 14.10
CA ARG A 185 -7.19 -14.56 13.47
C ARG A 185 -7.15 -15.62 12.37
N VAL A 186 -6.10 -15.59 11.54
CA VAL A 186 -5.87 -16.61 10.52
C VAL A 186 -5.65 -17.98 11.15
N TRP A 187 -4.93 -18.07 12.28
CA TRP A 187 -4.74 -19.34 12.98
C TRP A 187 -6.03 -19.91 13.58
N HIS A 188 -6.89 -19.06 14.15
CA HIS A 188 -8.09 -19.50 14.87
C HIS A 188 -9.31 -19.75 13.97
N GLY A 189 -9.25 -19.43 12.68
CA GLY A 189 -10.40 -19.63 11.77
C GLY A 189 -11.28 -18.39 11.59
N ASP A 190 -10.92 -17.28 12.23
CA ASP A 190 -11.72 -16.04 12.27
C ASP A 190 -11.49 -15.14 11.04
N TYR A 191 -10.69 -15.61 10.07
CA TYR A 191 -10.42 -14.90 8.83
C TYR A 191 -10.98 -15.63 7.61
N PRO A 192 -11.57 -14.92 6.62
CA PRO A 192 -11.96 -15.53 5.34
C PRO A 192 -10.77 -16.24 4.69
N ASN A 193 -10.93 -17.53 4.36
CA ASN A 193 -9.88 -18.42 3.84
C ASN A 193 -8.88 -18.99 4.86
N SER A 194 -9.08 -18.78 6.17
CA SER A 194 -8.32 -19.55 7.16
C SER A 194 -8.55 -21.06 6.99
N ALA A 195 -7.47 -21.83 7.04
CA ALA A 195 -7.52 -23.30 7.01
C ALA A 195 -8.22 -23.91 8.24
N ALA A 196 -8.25 -23.18 9.36
CA ALA A 196 -8.92 -23.59 10.60
C ALA A 196 -10.42 -23.24 10.61
N ARG A 197 -10.91 -22.46 9.63
CA ARG A 197 -12.32 -22.08 9.56
C ARG A 197 -13.19 -23.30 9.31
N ILE A 198 -14.10 -23.57 10.24
CA ILE A 198 -15.11 -24.62 10.07
C ILE A 198 -16.02 -24.21 8.91
N LYS A 199 -16.02 -25.01 7.84
CA LYS A 199 -16.94 -24.80 6.71
C LYS A 199 -18.34 -25.14 7.19
N GLU A 200 -19.17 -24.11 7.40
CA GLU A 200 -20.60 -24.30 7.58
C GLU A 200 -21.16 -24.90 6.28
N TYR A 201 -21.40 -26.20 6.28
CA TYR A 201 -22.17 -26.82 5.21
C TYR A 201 -23.62 -26.37 5.36
N PRO A 202 -24.30 -25.89 4.31
CA PRO A 202 -25.72 -25.63 4.40
C PRO A 202 -26.40 -26.93 4.82
N TYR A 203 -27.14 -26.86 5.93
CA TYR A 203 -28.01 -27.94 6.36
C TYR A 203 -28.84 -28.37 5.15
N VAL A 204 -28.56 -29.57 4.62
CA VAL A 204 -29.50 -30.22 3.71
C VAL A 204 -30.71 -30.52 4.57
N SER A 205 -31.73 -29.68 4.48
CA SER A 205 -33.04 -29.97 5.04
C SER A 205 -33.49 -31.27 4.38
N LEU A 206 -33.38 -32.37 5.12
CA LEU A 206 -34.01 -33.63 4.77
C LEU A 206 -35.53 -33.41 4.85
N SER A 207 -36.10 -33.02 3.72
CA SER A 207 -37.55 -33.03 3.46
C SER A 207 -38.00 -34.44 3.11
#